data_AF-A0A9P6T2G9-F1
#
_entry.id   AF-A0A9P6T2G9-F1
#
_cell.length_a   1.000
_cell.length_b   1.000
_cell.length_c   1.000
_cell.angle_alpha   90.00
_cell.angle_beta   90.00
_cell.angle_gamma   90.00
#
_symmetry.space_group_name_H-M   'P 1'
#
loop_
_entity.id
_entity.type
_entity.pdbx_description
1 polymer ?
#
loop_
_entity_poly.entity_id
_entity_poly.type
_entity_poly.pdbx_seq_one_letter_code
_entity_poly.pdbx_strand_id
1 'polypeptide(L)'
;MGKKDGMEGGRGSVFSAYLAAMPEPTSGPADQDKYLPDSMKASTLLEQIGAERSWSTRDIERDVDILERNRLYTIRDLRVLSPQSWKEIQLLPLVKDLLRLSVNPEADKIKLKQDKKKAKKEKKKQKKQEKKLKMEKLSLKDKEGKKEGEDGGERAQKDGSDEATPSEEGLVTIHKLKKREESTSDDKDTSEDESSSSSSSSDTSTIDSEPELEAYTSKLSAGQPPLLKTPGNSALLPGPGRIQPMGNRIRVTAGNGTTYEVDRYCPHKYVDLATKVT
;
A
#
# COMPACT_ATOMS: atom_id res chain seq x y z
N MET A 1 -1.10 48.81 50.29
CA MET A 1 -2.22 47.85 50.42
C MET A 1 -1.82 46.57 49.69
N GLY A 2 -1.30 45.58 50.43
CA GLY A 2 -0.79 44.33 49.88
C GLY A 2 -1.85 43.24 49.91
N LYS A 3 -2.13 42.61 48.76
CA LYS A 3 -2.99 41.43 48.65
C LYS A 3 -2.16 40.19 49.02
N LYS A 4 -2.65 39.44 50.00
CA LYS A 4 -2.15 38.12 50.39
C LYS A 4 -2.75 37.07 49.45
N ASP A 5 -1.90 36.37 48.73
CA ASP A 5 -2.25 35.13 48.04
C ASP A 5 -2.33 34.00 49.08
N GLY A 6 -3.54 33.53 49.34
CA GLY A 6 -3.82 32.36 50.16
C GLY A 6 -3.61 31.10 49.33
N MET A 7 -2.49 30.40 49.55
CA MET A 7 -2.30 29.02 49.11
C MET A 7 -3.22 28.13 49.94
N GLU A 8 -4.38 27.78 49.40
CA GLU A 8 -5.27 26.79 49.97
C GLU A 8 -4.68 25.40 49.71
N GLY A 9 -4.11 24.82 50.76
CA GLY A 9 -3.58 23.46 50.79
C GLY A 9 -4.68 22.43 50.62
N GLY A 10 -4.93 22.04 49.36
CA GLY A 10 -5.73 20.88 49.03
C GLY A 10 -5.07 19.62 49.58
N ARG A 11 -5.71 19.01 50.58
CA ARG A 11 -5.42 17.64 51.04
C ARG A 11 -5.61 16.69 49.87
N GLY A 12 -4.55 16.46 49.09
CA GLY A 12 -4.54 15.49 48.01
C GLY A 12 -4.94 14.13 48.56
N SER A 13 -6.05 13.61 48.07
CA SER A 13 -6.53 12.27 48.40
C SER A 13 -5.41 11.27 48.14
N VAL A 14 -5.21 10.34 49.08
CA VAL A 14 -4.22 9.26 48.97
C VAL A 14 -4.44 8.45 47.68
N PHE A 15 -5.68 8.43 47.18
CA PHE A 15 -6.05 7.84 45.90
C PHE A 15 -5.47 8.59 44.69
N SER A 16 -5.34 9.92 44.75
CA SER A 16 -4.66 10.73 43.74
C SER A 16 -3.16 10.46 43.72
N ALA A 17 -2.55 10.30 44.89
CA ALA A 17 -1.15 9.89 44.99
C ALA A 17 -0.93 8.47 44.43
N TYR A 18 -1.88 7.55 44.64
CA TYR A 18 -1.83 6.20 44.08
C TYR A 18 -1.96 6.18 42.55
N LEU A 19 -2.90 6.95 41.97
CA LEU A 19 -3.01 7.08 40.51
C LEU A 19 -1.79 7.77 39.89
N ALA A 20 -1.19 8.74 40.59
CA ALA A 20 0.05 9.39 40.13
C ALA A 20 1.30 8.52 40.31
N ALA A 21 1.26 7.53 41.21
CA ALA A 21 2.35 6.59 41.46
C ALA A 21 2.26 5.33 40.57
N MET A 22 1.18 5.16 39.81
CA MET A 22 1.16 4.16 38.74
C MET A 22 2.24 4.58 37.73
N PRO A 23 3.20 3.70 37.40
CA PRO A 23 4.22 4.02 36.41
C PRO A 23 3.50 4.42 35.13
N GLU A 24 3.63 5.68 34.74
CA GLU A 24 3.10 6.13 33.47
C GLU A 24 3.68 5.20 32.40
N PRO A 25 2.83 4.65 31.51
CA PRO A 25 3.33 3.81 30.43
C PRO A 25 4.34 4.66 29.70
N THR A 26 5.61 4.28 29.83
CA THR A 26 6.73 4.99 29.24
C THR A 26 6.35 5.20 27.79
N SER A 27 6.15 6.45 27.39
CA SER A 27 5.83 6.83 26.03
C SER A 27 7.01 6.42 25.16
N GLY A 28 6.96 5.16 24.73
CA GLY A 28 7.73 4.68 23.61
C GLY A 28 7.40 5.56 22.40
N PRO A 29 8.20 5.46 21.32
CA PRO A 29 8.01 6.29 20.14
C PRO A 29 6.54 6.32 19.74
N ALA A 30 5.94 7.52 19.80
CA ALA A 30 4.50 7.81 19.84
C ALA A 30 3.67 7.30 18.64
N ASP A 31 4.29 6.55 17.74
CA ASP A 31 3.64 5.86 16.63
C ASP A 31 3.27 4.40 16.94
N GLN A 32 3.78 3.78 18.01
CA GLN A 32 3.48 2.37 18.33
C GLN A 32 2.14 2.16 19.04
N ASP A 33 1.64 3.14 19.81
CA ASP A 33 0.39 2.99 20.58
C ASP A 33 -0.87 2.91 19.71
N LYS A 34 -0.75 3.20 18.41
CA LYS A 34 -1.87 3.10 17.46
C LYS A 34 -2.09 1.69 16.93
N TYR A 35 -1.08 0.83 17.06
CA TYR A 35 -1.09 -0.50 16.48
C TYR A 35 -1.40 -1.55 17.55
N LEU A 36 -2.11 -2.60 17.16
CA LEU A 36 -2.35 -3.72 18.06
C LEU A 36 -1.00 -4.35 18.49
N PRO A 37 -0.88 -4.84 19.73
CA PRO A 37 0.39 -5.37 20.21
C PRO A 37 0.79 -6.61 19.41
N ASP A 38 2.09 -6.69 19.08
CA ASP A 38 2.67 -7.78 18.26
C ASP A 38 2.50 -9.16 18.89
N SER A 39 2.43 -9.22 20.22
CA SER A 39 2.24 -10.44 21.00
C SER A 39 0.80 -10.97 20.99
N MET A 40 -0.16 -10.21 20.48
CA MET A 40 -1.55 -10.64 20.42
C MET A 40 -1.72 -11.77 19.40
N LYS A 41 -2.51 -12.77 19.76
CA LYS A 41 -2.78 -13.93 18.90
C LYS A 41 -3.64 -13.55 17.70
N ALA A 42 -3.31 -14.10 16.54
CA ALA A 42 -4.08 -13.92 15.31
C ALA A 42 -5.50 -14.50 15.43
N SER A 43 -5.66 -15.62 16.16
CA SER A 43 -6.97 -16.23 16.42
C SER A 43 -7.89 -15.31 17.23
N THR A 44 -7.39 -14.67 18.28
CA THR A 44 -8.16 -13.71 19.08
C THR A 44 -8.59 -12.49 18.26
N LEU A 45 -7.71 -11.98 17.39
CA LEU A 45 -8.05 -10.89 16.47
C LEU A 45 -9.18 -11.31 15.51
N LEU A 46 -9.07 -12.52 14.95
CA LEU A 46 -10.03 -13.04 14.00
C LEU A 46 -11.40 -13.31 14.64
N GLU A 47 -11.41 -13.83 15.86
CA GLU A 47 -12.62 -14.02 16.67
C GLU A 47 -13.30 -12.69 16.96
N GLN A 48 -12.54 -11.65 17.33
CA GLN A 48 -13.09 -10.31 17.55
C GLN A 48 -13.73 -9.75 16.27
N ILE A 49 -13.04 -9.82 15.13
CA ILE A 49 -13.58 -9.37 13.83
C ILE A 49 -14.83 -10.16 13.45
N GLY A 50 -14.81 -11.48 13.66
CA GLY A 50 -15.93 -12.36 13.39
C GLY A 50 -17.15 -12.02 14.26
N ALA A 51 -16.95 -11.74 15.55
CA ALA A 51 -18.01 -11.31 16.45
C ALA A 51 -18.61 -9.96 16.03
N GLU A 52 -17.79 -8.99 15.63
CA GLU A 52 -18.25 -7.67 15.15
C GLU A 52 -19.05 -7.76 13.83
N ARG A 53 -18.76 -8.78 13.00
CA ARG A 53 -19.37 -8.99 11.67
C ARG A 53 -20.43 -10.09 11.67
N SER A 54 -20.77 -10.64 12.82
CA SER A 54 -21.73 -11.75 12.98
C SER A 54 -21.37 -13.00 12.16
N TRP A 55 -20.09 -13.36 12.09
CA TRP A 55 -19.64 -14.60 11.45
C TRP A 55 -20.02 -15.82 12.29
N SER A 56 -20.27 -16.95 11.61
CA SER A 56 -20.54 -18.19 12.32
C SER A 56 -19.26 -18.70 12.99
N THR A 57 -19.37 -19.27 14.19
CA THR A 57 -18.23 -19.85 14.90
C THR A 57 -17.50 -20.89 14.06
N ARG A 58 -18.23 -21.64 13.23
CA ARG A 58 -17.65 -22.64 12.31
C ARG A 58 -16.78 -22.02 11.22
N ASP A 59 -17.15 -20.84 10.72
CA ASP A 59 -16.34 -20.13 9.73
C ASP A 59 -15.09 -19.54 10.38
N ILE A 60 -15.23 -19.00 11.59
CA ILE A 60 -14.09 -18.52 12.39
C ILE A 60 -13.10 -19.67 12.64
N GLU A 61 -13.57 -20.82 13.13
CA GLU A 61 -12.75 -22.01 13.37
C GLU A 61 -12.03 -22.48 12.10
N ARG A 62 -12.74 -22.54 10.97
CA ARG A 62 -12.14 -22.91 9.68
C ARG A 62 -11.01 -21.94 9.29
N ASP A 63 -11.22 -20.65 9.46
CA ASP A 63 -10.22 -19.62 9.14
C ASP A 63 -9.06 -19.64 10.16
N VAL A 64 -9.31 -19.93 11.44
CA VAL A 64 -8.28 -20.15 12.46
C VAL A 64 -7.41 -21.36 12.08
N ASP A 65 -8.00 -22.48 11.69
CA ASP A 65 -7.25 -23.66 11.24
C ASP A 65 -6.35 -23.33 10.04
N ILE A 66 -6.81 -22.49 9.11
CA ILE A 66 -6.00 -22.04 7.97
C ILE A 66 -4.81 -21.21 8.45
N LEU A 67 -5.00 -20.31 9.42
CA LEU A 67 -3.90 -19.54 10.02
C LEU A 67 -2.89 -20.47 10.72
N GLU A 68 -3.36 -21.47 11.47
CA GLU A 68 -2.50 -22.43 12.17
C GLU A 68 -1.69 -23.29 11.19
N ARG A 69 -2.31 -23.80 10.11
CA ARG A 69 -1.60 -24.55 9.05
C ARG A 69 -0.47 -23.73 8.41
N ASN A 70 -0.65 -22.42 8.30
CA ASN A 70 0.35 -21.50 7.75
C ASN A 70 1.31 -20.92 8.81
N ARG A 71 1.24 -21.40 10.07
CA ARG A 71 2.07 -20.95 11.20
C ARG A 71 1.93 -19.45 11.51
N LEU A 72 0.74 -18.89 11.33
CA LEU A 72 0.43 -17.48 11.58
C LEU A 72 -0.25 -17.35 12.94
N TYR A 73 0.56 -17.40 14.01
CA TYR A 73 0.03 -17.43 15.37
C TYR A 73 -0.20 -16.04 15.96
N THR A 74 0.59 -15.05 15.53
CA THR A 74 0.61 -13.70 16.13
C THR A 74 0.38 -12.60 15.10
N ILE A 75 0.01 -11.41 15.58
CA ILE A 75 -0.13 -10.21 14.75
C ILE A 75 1.19 -9.84 14.08
N ARG A 76 2.31 -10.07 14.76
CA ARG A 76 3.64 -9.87 14.18
C ARG A 76 3.82 -10.67 12.90
N ASP A 77 3.41 -11.93 12.89
CA ASP A 77 3.51 -12.81 11.71
C ASP A 77 2.69 -12.23 10.55
N LEU A 78 1.46 -11.77 10.84
CA LEU A 78 0.60 -11.12 9.85
C LEU A 78 1.19 -9.82 9.29
N ARG A 79 1.94 -9.05 10.09
CA ARG A 79 2.62 -7.82 9.62
C ARG A 79 3.76 -8.11 8.66
N VAL A 80 4.50 -9.17 8.93
CA VAL A 80 5.71 -9.52 8.16
C VAL A 80 5.36 -10.22 6.84
N LEU A 81 4.12 -10.70 6.69
CA LEU A 81 3.66 -11.37 5.47
C LEU A 81 3.82 -10.50 4.21
N SER A 82 4.49 -11.08 3.22
CA SER A 82 4.60 -10.47 1.90
C SER A 82 3.24 -10.40 1.19
N PRO A 83 3.02 -9.44 0.26
CA PRO A 83 1.78 -9.38 -0.53
C PRO A 83 1.49 -10.67 -1.31
N GLN A 84 2.52 -11.43 -1.68
CA GLN A 84 2.37 -12.70 -2.38
C GLN A 84 1.92 -13.82 -1.43
N SER A 85 2.51 -13.91 -0.24
CA SER A 85 2.10 -14.87 0.80
C SER A 85 0.64 -14.66 1.20
N TRP A 86 0.18 -13.40 1.28
CA TRP A 86 -1.24 -13.11 1.49
C TRP A 86 -2.16 -13.64 0.38
N LYS A 87 -1.69 -13.78 -0.86
CA LYS A 87 -2.49 -14.36 -1.95
C LYS A 87 -2.56 -15.88 -1.82
N GLU A 88 -1.45 -16.51 -1.45
CA GLU A 88 -1.28 -17.95 -1.34
C GLU A 88 -2.11 -18.59 -0.21
N ILE A 89 -2.21 -17.91 0.95
CA ILE A 89 -3.02 -18.40 2.07
C ILE A 89 -4.49 -18.54 1.62
N GLN A 90 -5.11 -19.70 1.84
CA GLN A 90 -6.47 -20.00 1.36
C GLN A 90 -7.60 -19.38 2.21
N LEU A 91 -7.39 -18.17 2.74
CA LEU A 91 -8.44 -17.42 3.44
C LEU A 91 -9.41 -16.77 2.44
N LEU A 92 -10.65 -16.54 2.87
CA LEU A 92 -11.60 -15.75 2.09
C LEU A 92 -11.04 -14.34 1.83
N PRO A 93 -11.20 -13.78 0.61
CA PRO A 93 -10.68 -12.44 0.28
C PRO A 93 -11.11 -11.36 1.26
N LEU A 94 -12.38 -11.40 1.70
CA LEU A 94 -12.92 -10.45 2.68
C LEU A 94 -12.17 -10.52 4.02
N VAL A 95 -11.85 -11.72 4.49
CA VAL A 95 -11.13 -11.95 5.76
C VAL A 95 -9.71 -11.40 5.66
N LYS A 96 -9.04 -11.63 4.52
CA LYS A 96 -7.69 -11.09 4.26
C LYS A 96 -7.67 -9.57 4.32
N ASP A 97 -8.66 -8.92 3.71
CA ASP A 97 -8.74 -7.46 3.70
C ASP A 97 -9.02 -6.90 5.10
N LEU A 98 -9.89 -7.54 5.87
CA LEU A 98 -10.17 -7.15 7.26
C LEU A 98 -8.94 -7.33 8.16
N LEU A 99 -8.24 -8.46 8.06
CA LEU A 99 -7.00 -8.68 8.81
C LEU A 99 -5.93 -7.64 8.45
N ARG A 100 -5.76 -7.30 7.17
CA ARG A 100 -4.83 -6.25 6.74
C ARG A 100 -5.18 -4.88 7.31
N LEU A 101 -6.47 -4.51 7.28
CA LEU A 101 -6.95 -3.25 7.84
C LEU A 101 -6.68 -3.15 9.34
N SER A 102 -6.89 -4.23 10.08
CA SER A 102 -6.63 -4.29 11.52
C SER A 102 -5.13 -4.25 11.82
N VAL A 103 -4.32 -4.93 11.04
CA VAL A 103 -2.89 -5.12 11.31
C VAL A 103 -2.04 -3.92 10.85
N ASN A 104 -2.35 -3.33 9.69
CA ASN A 104 -1.59 -2.25 9.04
C ASN A 104 -2.51 -1.18 8.40
N PRO A 105 -3.26 -0.41 9.21
CA PRO A 105 -4.18 0.60 8.69
C PRO A 105 -3.50 1.70 7.84
N GLU A 106 -2.21 1.97 8.08
CA GLU A 106 -1.43 3.00 7.38
C GLU A 106 -1.09 2.58 5.94
N ALA A 107 -0.63 1.34 5.76
CA ALA A 107 -0.20 0.82 4.47
C ALA A 107 -1.35 0.83 3.45
N ASP A 108 -2.55 0.49 3.90
CA ASP A 108 -3.74 0.48 3.04
C ASP A 108 -4.25 1.90 2.75
N LYS A 109 -4.16 2.83 3.70
CA LYS A 109 -4.44 4.26 3.42
C LYS A 109 -3.51 4.82 2.36
N ILE A 110 -2.23 4.46 2.39
CA ILE A 110 -1.24 4.90 1.40
C ILE A 110 -1.58 4.32 0.03
N LYS A 111 -1.84 3.00 -0.06
CA LYS A 111 -2.25 2.35 -1.32
C LYS A 111 -3.54 2.94 -1.89
N LEU A 112 -4.57 3.12 -1.06
CA LEU A 112 -5.84 3.71 -1.48
C LEU A 112 -5.66 5.13 -2.01
N LYS A 113 -4.81 5.95 -1.38
CA LYS A 113 -4.44 7.29 -1.89
C LYS A 113 -3.74 7.20 -3.24
N GLN A 114 -2.81 6.25 -3.41
CA GLN A 114 -2.10 6.05 -4.68
C GLN A 114 -3.03 5.59 -5.80
N ASP A 115 -3.93 4.64 -5.54
CA ASP A 115 -4.87 4.12 -6.53
C ASP A 115 -5.91 5.18 -6.92
N LYS A 116 -6.39 5.98 -5.95
CA LYS A 116 -7.24 7.14 -6.23
C LYS A 116 -6.52 8.17 -7.12
N LYS A 117 -5.22 8.40 -6.93
CA LYS A 117 -4.41 9.29 -7.77
C LYS A 117 -4.22 8.72 -9.18
N LYS A 118 -3.97 7.41 -9.31
CA LYS A 118 -3.84 6.70 -10.60
C LYS A 118 -5.16 6.73 -11.38
N ALA A 119 -6.28 6.38 -10.74
CA ALA A 119 -7.61 6.43 -11.34
C ALA A 119 -8.01 7.84 -11.79
N LYS A 120 -7.68 8.88 -10.99
CA LYS A 120 -7.89 10.29 -11.39
C LYS A 120 -7.06 10.67 -12.62
N LYS A 121 -5.80 10.23 -12.70
CA LYS A 121 -4.91 10.47 -13.84
C LYS A 121 -5.42 9.76 -15.10
N GLU A 122 -5.86 8.51 -14.97
CA GLU A 122 -6.42 7.73 -16.06
C GLU A 122 -7.73 8.32 -16.60
N LYS A 123 -8.65 8.71 -15.71
CA LYS A 123 -9.90 9.40 -16.09
C LYS A 123 -9.63 10.71 -16.83
N LYS A 124 -8.61 11.48 -16.43
CA LYS A 124 -8.19 12.70 -17.14
C LYS A 124 -7.61 12.38 -18.54
N LYS A 125 -6.86 11.29 -18.68
CA LYS A 125 -6.29 10.83 -19.96
C LYS A 125 -7.39 10.36 -20.91
N GLN A 126 -8.33 9.55 -20.44
CA GLN A 126 -9.48 9.08 -21.22
C GLN A 126 -10.34 10.25 -21.71
N LYS A 127 -10.70 11.20 -20.82
CA LYS A 127 -11.45 12.40 -21.21
C LYS A 127 -10.72 13.26 -22.26
N LYS A 128 -9.39 13.32 -22.21
CA LYS A 128 -8.57 14.03 -23.22
C LYS A 128 -8.56 13.30 -24.57
N GLN A 129 -8.49 11.97 -24.56
CA GLN A 129 -8.55 11.15 -25.78
C GLN A 129 -9.93 11.21 -26.44
N GLU A 130 -11.00 11.11 -25.66
CA GLU A 130 -12.38 11.23 -26.14
C GLU A 130 -12.62 12.61 -26.78
N LYS A 131 -12.15 13.69 -26.16
CA LYS A 131 -12.25 15.04 -26.73
C LYS A 131 -11.47 15.18 -28.04
N LYS A 132 -10.30 14.54 -28.18
CA LYS A 132 -9.53 14.51 -29.44
C LYS A 132 -10.27 13.78 -30.54
N LEU A 133 -10.79 12.57 -30.26
CA LEU A 133 -11.57 11.79 -31.22
C LEU A 133 -12.84 12.54 -31.66
N LYS A 134 -13.50 13.26 -30.76
CA LYS A 134 -14.67 14.08 -31.09
C LYS A 134 -14.34 15.25 -32.01
N MET A 135 -13.20 15.92 -31.81
CA MET A 135 -12.73 17.00 -32.68
C MET A 135 -12.35 16.50 -34.07
N GLU A 136 -11.69 15.34 -34.15
CA GLU A 136 -11.32 14.69 -35.40
C GLU A 136 -12.55 14.22 -36.20
N LYS A 137 -13.56 13.68 -35.51
CA LYS A 137 -14.83 13.30 -36.15
C LYS A 137 -15.57 14.50 -36.72
N LEU A 138 -15.53 15.66 -36.05
CA LEU A 138 -16.16 16.90 -36.55
C LEU A 138 -15.40 17.45 -37.78
N SER A 139 -14.06 17.43 -37.77
CA SER A 139 -13.28 17.93 -38.90
C SER A 139 -13.36 17.08 -40.16
N LEU A 140 -13.66 15.78 -40.04
CA LEU A 140 -13.96 14.91 -41.19
C LEU A 140 -15.35 15.20 -41.77
N LYS A 141 -16.35 15.46 -40.92
CA LYS A 141 -17.73 15.74 -41.37
C LYS A 141 -17.82 17.02 -42.21
N ASP A 142 -17.01 18.03 -41.90
CA ASP A 142 -16.95 19.27 -42.67
C ASP A 142 -16.30 19.09 -44.07
N LYS A 143 -15.51 18.02 -44.27
CA LYS A 143 -14.87 17.73 -45.57
C LYS A 143 -15.76 16.92 -46.52
N GLU A 144 -16.63 16.05 -46.00
CA GLU A 144 -17.58 15.29 -46.84
C GLU A 144 -18.72 16.16 -47.36
N GLY A 145 -19.20 17.14 -46.58
CA GLY A 145 -20.30 18.03 -46.99
C GLY A 145 -20.00 19.01 -48.12
N LYS A 146 -18.77 19.05 -48.66
CA LYS A 146 -18.37 19.99 -49.74
C LYS A 146 -18.18 19.31 -51.10
N LYS A 147 -18.48 18.02 -51.24
CA LYS A 147 -18.36 17.29 -52.52
C LYS A 147 -19.68 16.87 -53.17
N GLU A 148 -20.82 17.19 -52.59
CA GLU A 148 -22.13 16.96 -53.20
C GLU A 148 -22.85 18.30 -53.38
N GLY A 149 -22.91 18.81 -54.61
CA GLY A 149 -23.71 19.99 -54.91
C GLY A 149 -23.22 20.91 -56.03
N GLU A 150 -22.57 20.38 -57.07
CA GLU A 150 -22.43 21.07 -58.35
C GLU A 150 -22.68 20.06 -59.49
N ASP A 151 -23.91 19.50 -59.55
CA ASP A 151 -24.54 19.15 -60.82
C ASP A 151 -26.08 19.09 -60.65
N GLY A 152 -26.80 19.44 -61.70
CA GLY A 152 -28.25 19.72 -61.77
C GLY A 152 -29.14 18.54 -61.32
N GLY A 153 -30.43 18.72 -61.08
CA GLY A 153 -31.43 19.41 -61.89
C GLY A 153 -32.69 18.52 -61.90
N GLU A 154 -33.83 19.14 -62.17
CA GLU A 154 -35.16 18.54 -62.40
C GLU A 154 -36.07 18.16 -61.20
N ARG A 155 -36.93 19.14 -60.95
CA ARG A 155 -38.32 19.16 -60.49
C ARG A 155 -39.18 18.00 -61.01
N ALA A 156 -39.81 17.24 -60.11
CA ALA A 156 -41.08 16.57 -60.39
C ALA A 156 -41.94 16.45 -59.12
N GLN A 157 -43.19 16.91 -59.25
CA GLN A 157 -44.28 16.85 -58.27
C GLN A 157 -44.78 15.42 -58.05
N LYS A 158 -45.23 15.10 -56.84
CA LYS A 158 -46.52 14.44 -56.50
C LYS A 158 -46.61 14.30 -54.98
N ASP A 159 -47.55 14.96 -54.30
CA ASP A 159 -48.95 14.57 -54.09
C ASP A 159 -49.13 13.17 -53.47
N GLY A 160 -49.80 13.13 -52.31
CA GLY A 160 -50.69 12.01 -51.98
C GLY A 160 -50.48 11.26 -50.66
N SER A 161 -51.44 11.49 -49.77
CA SER A 161 -52.14 10.54 -48.88
C SER A 161 -51.55 10.08 -47.54
N ASP A 162 -52.46 10.24 -46.58
CA ASP A 162 -52.62 9.75 -45.21
C ASP A 162 -52.17 8.31 -44.95
N GLU A 163 -51.70 8.02 -43.72
CA GLU A 163 -52.28 6.91 -42.92
C GLU A 163 -51.86 7.04 -41.45
N ALA A 164 -52.87 6.98 -40.57
CA ALA A 164 -52.73 7.01 -39.13
C ALA A 164 -52.35 5.62 -38.57
N THR A 165 -51.49 5.58 -37.56
CA THR A 165 -51.48 4.49 -36.56
C THR A 165 -51.13 5.05 -35.17
N PRO A 166 -51.98 4.85 -34.15
CA PRO A 166 -51.64 5.07 -32.75
C PRO A 166 -51.21 3.73 -32.13
N SER A 167 -50.09 3.71 -31.43
CA SER A 167 -49.85 2.68 -30.41
C SER A 167 -49.27 3.35 -29.17
N GLU A 168 -50.09 3.28 -28.13
CA GLU A 168 -49.82 3.67 -26.76
C GLU A 168 -48.84 2.68 -26.15
N GLU A 169 -47.69 3.11 -25.63
CA GLU A 169 -47.07 2.46 -24.47
C GLU A 169 -46.40 3.52 -23.59
N GLY A 170 -46.86 3.57 -22.34
CA GLY A 170 -46.57 4.61 -21.37
C GLY A 170 -45.12 4.65 -20.91
N LEU A 171 -44.52 5.83 -20.99
CA LEU A 171 -43.20 6.12 -20.43
C LEU A 171 -43.38 7.04 -19.22
N VAL A 172 -43.35 6.41 -18.05
CA VAL A 172 -43.43 7.05 -16.74
C VAL A 172 -42.19 7.92 -16.52
N THR A 173 -42.37 9.24 -16.60
CA THR A 173 -41.35 10.24 -16.24
C THR A 173 -41.14 10.27 -14.73
N ILE A 174 -40.07 9.63 -14.26
CA ILE A 174 -39.60 9.74 -12.89
C ILE A 174 -39.00 11.14 -12.68
N HIS A 175 -39.71 12.00 -11.95
CA HIS A 175 -39.24 13.30 -11.49
C HIS A 175 -38.01 13.13 -10.57
N LYS A 176 -36.83 13.45 -11.10
CA LYS A 176 -35.57 13.47 -10.34
C LYS A 176 -35.46 14.78 -9.57
N LEU A 177 -35.79 14.73 -8.27
CA LEU A 177 -35.52 15.80 -7.30
C LEU A 177 -34.02 16.15 -7.30
N LYS A 178 -33.73 17.37 -7.74
CA LYS A 178 -32.42 18.00 -7.74
C LYS A 178 -32.10 18.46 -6.32
N LYS A 179 -31.48 17.58 -5.52
CA LYS A 179 -30.89 17.94 -4.23
C LYS A 179 -29.68 18.85 -4.48
N ARG A 180 -29.78 20.08 -3.98
CA ARG A 180 -28.78 21.12 -3.99
C ARG A 180 -27.80 20.78 -2.87
N GLU A 181 -26.59 20.34 -3.20
CA GLU A 181 -25.49 20.26 -2.23
C GLU A 181 -24.39 21.25 -2.61
N GLU A 182 -24.22 22.11 -1.63
CA GLU A 182 -23.28 23.18 -1.34
C GLU A 182 -21.83 22.87 -1.76
N SER A 183 -21.30 23.76 -2.60
CA SER A 183 -19.90 23.83 -2.97
C SER A 183 -19.11 24.59 -1.90
N THR A 184 -18.22 23.90 -1.20
CA THR A 184 -17.08 24.53 -0.51
C THR A 184 -15.84 24.37 -1.37
N SER A 185 -15.37 25.51 -1.86
CA SER A 185 -14.06 25.78 -2.43
C SER A 185 -12.98 25.60 -1.37
N ASP A 186 -11.82 25.06 -1.75
CA ASP A 186 -10.54 25.67 -1.40
C ASP A 186 -9.39 25.08 -2.24
N ASP A 187 -8.66 26.02 -2.84
CA ASP A 187 -7.49 25.90 -3.68
C ASP A 187 -6.27 25.32 -2.96
N LYS A 188 -5.47 24.52 -3.67
CA LYS A 188 -4.00 24.73 -3.73
C LYS A 188 -3.36 23.87 -4.82
N ASP A 189 -3.03 24.52 -5.93
CA ASP A 189 -2.06 24.05 -6.91
C ASP A 189 -0.64 24.11 -6.33
N THR A 190 0.15 23.06 -6.55
CA THR A 190 1.61 23.13 -6.60
C THR A 190 2.10 22.04 -7.55
N SER A 191 2.50 22.48 -8.74
CA SER A 191 3.39 21.81 -9.70
C SER A 191 4.72 21.45 -9.01
N GLU A 192 5.47 20.42 -9.40
CA GLU A 192 6.38 20.30 -10.56
C GLU A 192 6.87 18.83 -10.57
N ASP A 193 6.86 18.11 -11.71
CA ASP A 193 8.02 17.74 -12.56
C ASP A 193 8.94 16.67 -11.92
N GLU A 194 9.47 15.60 -12.54
CA GLU A 194 9.46 14.95 -13.86
C GLU A 194 10.14 13.57 -13.65
N SER A 195 9.96 12.63 -14.60
CA SER A 195 10.81 11.43 -14.89
C SER A 195 10.73 10.18 -13.99
N SER A 196 10.94 8.92 -14.41
CA SER A 196 10.92 8.13 -15.66
C SER A 196 11.33 6.68 -15.29
N SER A 197 10.67 5.65 -15.84
CA SER A 197 11.16 4.25 -16.07
C SER A 197 11.57 3.39 -14.84
N SER A 198 11.40 2.06 -14.74
CA SER A 198 11.45 0.97 -15.73
C SER A 198 10.74 -0.28 -15.21
N SER A 199 10.21 -1.07 -16.16
CA SER A 199 9.63 -2.40 -16.00
C SER A 199 10.70 -3.48 -15.79
N SER A 200 10.34 -4.60 -15.16
CA SER A 200 10.90 -5.92 -15.49
C SER A 200 9.88 -7.01 -15.17
N SER A 201 9.39 -7.61 -16.24
CA SER A 201 8.65 -8.87 -16.31
C SER A 201 9.62 -10.04 -16.11
N SER A 202 9.13 -11.16 -15.58
CA SER A 202 9.46 -12.55 -15.96
C SER A 202 9.00 -13.49 -14.84
N ASP A 203 8.78 -14.78 -15.04
CA ASP A 203 8.22 -15.58 -16.13
C ASP A 203 7.88 -16.92 -15.44
N THR A 204 6.90 -17.60 -16.00
CA THR A 204 6.39 -18.91 -15.60
C THR A 204 7.47 -20.00 -15.55
N SER A 205 7.40 -20.86 -14.53
CA SER A 205 7.78 -22.28 -14.69
C SER A 205 7.01 -23.13 -13.68
N THR A 206 6.02 -23.84 -14.21
CA THR A 206 5.45 -25.08 -13.68
C THR A 206 6.54 -26.14 -13.64
N ILE A 207 6.88 -26.65 -12.46
CA ILE A 207 7.58 -27.92 -12.30
C ILE A 207 6.78 -28.76 -11.31
N ASP A 208 6.07 -29.69 -11.91
CA ASP A 208 5.46 -30.88 -11.33
C ASP A 208 6.57 -31.93 -11.15
N SER A 209 6.78 -32.42 -9.93
CA SER A 209 7.52 -33.66 -9.64
C SER A 209 7.35 -34.02 -8.16
N GLU A 210 6.48 -34.97 -7.89
CA GLU A 210 6.66 -35.88 -6.75
C GLU A 210 7.90 -36.75 -6.98
N PRO A 211 8.63 -37.12 -5.92
CA PRO A 211 8.59 -38.54 -5.60
C PRO A 211 8.58 -38.90 -4.10
N GLU A 212 7.92 -40.02 -3.90
CA GLU A 212 7.88 -40.96 -2.79
C GLU A 212 9.25 -41.34 -2.19
N LEU A 213 9.23 -41.54 -0.86
CA LEU A 213 10.01 -42.49 -0.02
C LEU A 213 11.44 -42.87 -0.45
N GLU A 214 12.42 -42.64 0.43
CA GLU A 214 12.99 -43.71 1.27
C GLU A 214 14.13 -43.22 2.19
N ALA A 215 14.24 -43.91 3.33
CA ALA A 215 15.18 -43.66 4.41
C ALA A 215 16.62 -44.08 4.06
N TYR A 216 17.57 -43.16 4.17
CA TYR A 216 19.00 -43.51 4.22
C TYR A 216 19.73 -42.63 5.24
N THR A 217 20.01 -43.24 6.39
CA THR A 217 20.98 -42.75 7.38
C THR A 217 22.37 -42.73 6.77
N SER A 218 23.08 -41.60 6.80
CA SER A 218 24.53 -41.56 6.57
C SER A 218 25.24 -40.73 7.62
N LYS A 219 26.05 -41.46 8.37
CA LYS A 219 27.03 -41.07 9.39
C LYS A 219 28.23 -40.39 8.72
N LEU A 220 28.81 -39.44 9.47
CA LEU A 220 30.20 -38.95 9.43
C LEU A 220 30.65 -38.15 8.19
N SER A 221 31.06 -36.90 8.43
CA SER A 221 32.45 -36.49 8.16
C SER A 221 32.72 -35.09 8.74
N ALA A 222 33.65 -35.04 9.68
CA ALA A 222 34.29 -33.82 10.13
C ALA A 222 35.26 -33.34 9.05
N GLY A 223 35.06 -32.12 8.55
CA GLY A 223 35.94 -31.48 7.59
C GLY A 223 35.97 -29.97 7.83
N GLN A 224 36.90 -29.53 8.68
CA GLN A 224 37.28 -28.12 8.83
C GLN A 224 37.65 -27.50 7.48
N PRO A 225 37.22 -26.26 7.17
CA PRO A 225 37.91 -25.44 6.19
C PRO A 225 39.21 -24.83 6.78
N PRO A 226 40.26 -24.65 5.97
CA PRO A 226 41.56 -24.20 6.44
C PRO A 226 41.56 -22.71 6.82
N LEU A 227 42.00 -22.45 8.05
CA LEU A 227 42.39 -21.14 8.58
C LEU A 227 43.65 -20.63 7.86
N LEU A 228 43.47 -19.78 6.87
CA LEU A 228 44.54 -18.92 6.36
C LEU A 228 44.84 -17.83 7.40
N LYS A 229 45.89 -18.05 8.19
CA LYS A 229 46.52 -17.07 9.07
C LYS A 229 47.42 -16.16 8.24
N THR A 230 46.98 -14.94 7.95
CA THR A 230 47.87 -13.83 7.59
C THR A 230 48.44 -13.22 8.88
N PRO A 231 49.78 -13.12 9.04
CA PRO A 231 50.40 -12.49 10.19
C PRO A 231 50.53 -10.97 9.99
N GLY A 232 50.29 -10.22 11.06
CA GLY A 232 50.89 -8.89 11.24
C GLY A 232 50.07 -7.70 10.72
N ASN A 233 49.05 -7.31 11.49
CA ASN A 233 48.81 -5.90 11.81
C ASN A 233 47.94 -5.82 13.06
N SER A 234 48.61 -5.70 14.19
CA SER A 234 47.99 -5.63 15.52
C SER A 234 47.24 -4.32 15.71
N ALA A 235 45.95 -4.46 16.01
CA ALA A 235 45.32 -3.88 17.20
C ALA A 235 45.14 -2.35 17.27
N LEU A 236 44.27 -1.83 16.40
CA LEU A 236 43.20 -0.93 16.85
C LEU A 236 41.89 -1.52 16.31
N LEU A 237 41.16 -2.24 17.17
CA LEU A 237 39.89 -2.85 16.80
C LEU A 237 38.94 -1.75 16.29
N PRO A 238 38.46 -1.82 15.03
CA PRO A 238 37.54 -0.83 14.52
C PRO A 238 36.22 -1.00 15.24
N GLY A 239 35.86 -0.02 16.08
CA GLY A 239 34.53 0.03 16.67
C GLY A 239 33.45 -0.04 15.59
N PRO A 240 32.26 -0.60 15.91
CA PRO A 240 31.13 -0.62 15.00
C PRO A 240 30.84 0.78 14.46
N GLY A 241 30.62 0.89 13.15
CA GLY A 241 30.30 2.17 12.48
C GLY A 241 31.46 2.88 11.78
N ARG A 242 32.66 2.29 11.69
CA ARG A 242 33.76 2.93 10.93
C ARG A 242 33.58 2.73 9.42
N ILE A 243 33.41 3.84 8.70
CA ILE A 243 33.41 3.88 7.23
C ILE A 243 34.86 4.05 6.74
N GLN A 244 35.34 3.16 5.88
CA GLN A 244 36.65 3.30 5.23
C GLN A 244 36.48 3.70 3.76
N PRO A 245 36.94 4.90 3.35
CA PRO A 245 36.86 5.32 1.96
C PRO A 245 37.89 4.56 1.11
N MET A 246 37.44 4.00 -0.03
CA MET A 246 38.24 3.27 -1.02
C MET A 246 37.99 3.84 -2.42
N GLY A 247 38.46 5.07 -2.65
CA GLY A 247 38.25 5.77 -3.93
C GLY A 247 36.78 6.07 -4.19
N ASN A 248 36.20 5.41 -5.20
CA ASN A 248 34.78 5.56 -5.60
C ASN A 248 33.82 4.71 -4.77
N ARG A 249 34.33 3.83 -3.90
CA ARG A 249 33.54 2.96 -3.03
C ARG A 249 33.90 3.17 -1.57
N ILE A 250 33.01 2.73 -0.68
CA ILE A 250 33.21 2.77 0.76
C ILE A 250 32.97 1.38 1.35
N ARG A 251 33.76 1.02 2.37
CA ARG A 251 33.53 -0.18 3.18
C ARG A 251 32.83 0.21 4.47
N VAL A 252 31.70 -0.43 4.75
CA VAL A 252 30.87 -0.20 5.94
C VAL A 252 30.88 -1.47 6.79
N THR A 253 31.29 -1.36 8.06
CA THR A 253 31.25 -2.47 9.01
C THR A 253 29.95 -2.39 9.81
N ALA A 254 29.06 -3.36 9.61
CA ALA A 254 27.81 -3.47 10.36
C ALA A 254 28.07 -3.91 11.82
N GLY A 255 27.08 -3.73 12.69
CA GLY A 255 27.20 -4.06 14.13
C GLY A 255 27.43 -5.54 14.44
N ASN A 256 27.13 -6.42 13.49
CA ASN A 256 27.44 -7.86 13.52
C ASN A 256 28.89 -8.19 13.10
N GLY A 257 29.70 -7.19 12.78
CA GLY A 257 31.09 -7.34 12.32
C GLY A 257 31.26 -7.66 10.83
N THR A 258 30.18 -7.85 10.07
CA THR A 258 30.30 -8.07 8.61
C THR A 258 30.60 -6.76 7.90
N THR A 259 31.53 -6.79 6.96
CA THR A 259 31.91 -5.65 6.13
C THR A 259 31.23 -5.74 4.76
N TYR A 260 30.62 -4.63 4.35
CA TYR A 260 29.99 -4.49 3.04
C TYR A 260 30.70 -3.42 2.23
N GLU A 261 30.82 -3.63 0.92
CA GLU A 261 31.32 -2.64 -0.01
C GLU A 261 30.15 -2.02 -0.76
N VAL A 262 30.02 -0.70 -0.70
CA VAL A 262 28.94 0.06 -1.35
C VAL A 262 29.52 1.28 -2.05
N ASP A 263 28.79 1.83 -3.02
CA ASP A 263 29.24 3.03 -3.73
C ASP A 263 29.25 4.26 -2.81
N ARG A 264 30.19 5.17 -3.06
CA ARG A 264 30.40 6.36 -2.22
C ARG A 264 29.26 7.37 -2.32
N TYR A 265 28.59 7.44 -3.47
CA TYR A 265 27.57 8.45 -3.74
C TYR A 265 26.17 7.85 -3.76
N CYS A 266 25.23 8.47 -3.04
CA CYS A 266 23.83 8.07 -3.08
C CYS A 266 23.23 8.36 -4.47
N PRO A 267 22.58 7.40 -5.15
CA PRO A 267 22.09 7.57 -6.53
C PRO A 267 20.97 8.60 -6.66
N HIS A 268 20.26 8.94 -5.58
CA HIS A 268 19.12 9.86 -5.64
C HIS A 268 19.54 11.34 -5.50
N LYS A 269 20.56 11.64 -4.70
CA LYS A 269 20.95 13.02 -4.36
C LYS A 269 22.43 13.32 -4.62
N TYR A 270 23.20 12.35 -5.11
CA TYR A 270 24.66 12.42 -5.29
C TYR A 270 25.40 12.93 -4.05
N VAL A 271 24.86 12.64 -2.86
CA VAL A 271 25.48 13.00 -1.58
C VAL A 271 26.56 11.97 -1.26
N ASP A 272 27.74 12.46 -0.85
CA ASP A 272 28.85 11.64 -0.40
C ASP A 272 28.51 11.00 0.95
N LEU A 273 28.43 9.67 0.97
CA LEU A 273 28.12 8.89 2.16
C LEU A 273 29.30 8.80 3.13
N ALA A 274 30.53 9.08 2.68
CA ALA A 274 31.72 9.02 3.52
C ALA A 274 31.85 10.20 4.50
N THR A 275 31.24 11.34 4.19
CA THR A 275 31.43 12.60 4.95
C THR A 275 30.39 12.82 6.05
N LYS A 276 29.36 11.98 6.14
CA LYS A 276 28.19 12.19 7.00
C LYS A 276 28.23 11.49 8.36
N VAL A 277 29.41 11.12 8.85
CA VAL A 277 29.58 10.51 10.18
C VAL A 277 30.09 11.56 11.16
N THR A 278 29.16 12.23 11.84
CA THR A 278 29.39 13.00 13.08
C THR A 278 28.36 12.58 14.10
#